data_AF-R7VJI2-F1
#
_entry.id   AF-R7VJI2-F1
#
_cell.length_a   1.000
_cell.length_b   1.000
_cell.length_c   1.000
_cell.angle_alpha   90.00
_cell.angle_beta   90.00
_cell.angle_gamma   90.00
#
_symmetry.space_group_name_H-M   'P 1'
#
loop_
_entity.id
_entity.type
_entity.pdbx_description
1 polymer ?
#
loop_
_entity_poly.entity_id
_entity_poly.type
_entity_poly.pdbx_seq_one_letter_code
_entity_poly.pdbx_strand_id
1 'polypeptide(L)' 'KFKAEGLIASTFTPFTEEGEINVEVIPDYADYLLDNGVKSVFVNGVDGEWTSLTSEERKQVIEAWLWIASKSVNNH' A
#
# COMPACT_ATOMS: atom_id res chain seq x y z
N LYS A 1 20.61 -4.20 4.08
CA LYS A 1 19.77 -3.53 5.12
C LYS A 1 18.85 -2.57 4.38
N PHE A 2 17.53 -2.66 4.57
CA PHE A 2 16.63 -1.60 4.09
C PHE A 2 17.00 -0.28 4.78
N LYS A 3 17.07 0.80 4.01
CA LYS A 3 17.34 2.14 4.53
C LYS A 3 16.16 3.01 4.10
N ALA A 4 15.32 3.34 5.07
CA ALA A 4 14.17 4.21 4.87
C ALA A 4 14.68 5.65 4.79
N GLU A 5 14.96 6.14 3.58
CA GLU A 5 15.46 7.49 3.34
C GLU A 5 14.54 8.21 2.36
N GLY A 6 14.22 9.48 2.64
CA GLY A 6 13.26 10.26 1.87
C GLY A 6 11.84 10.25 2.46
N LEU A 7 10.87 10.70 1.67
CA LEU A 7 9.46 10.76 2.06
C LEU A 7 8.87 9.35 2.06
N ILE A 8 8.34 8.92 3.21
CA ILE A 8 7.59 7.67 3.36
C ILE A 8 6.13 8.04 3.61
N ALA A 9 5.25 7.75 2.65
CA ALA A 9 3.83 8.04 2.83
C ALA A 9 3.14 6.91 3.60
N SER A 10 2.33 7.26 4.59
CA SER A 10 1.36 6.35 5.19
C SER A 10 0.24 6.11 4.18
N THR A 11 -0.11 4.86 3.90
CA THR A 11 -1.16 4.53 2.92
C THR A 11 -2.46 4.19 3.62
N PHE A 12 -3.57 4.68 3.07
CA PHE A 12 -4.91 4.26 3.45
C PHE A 12 -5.20 2.84 2.95
N THR A 13 -6.08 2.13 3.65
CA THR A 13 -6.68 0.89 3.14
C THR A 13 -7.88 1.25 2.26
N PRO A 14 -7.87 0.92 0.96
CA PRO A 14 -9.01 1.21 0.11
C PRO A 14 -10.17 0.26 0.41
N PHE A 15 -11.38 0.79 0.46
CA PHE A 15 -12.62 0.04 0.62
C PHE A 15 -13.57 0.31 -0.54
N THR A 16 -14.47 -0.64 -0.82
CA THR A 16 -15.61 -0.45 -1.72
C THR A 16 -16.70 0.37 -1.02
N GLU A 17 -17.73 0.77 -1.77
CA GLU A 17 -18.89 1.47 -1.18
C GLU A 17 -19.64 0.61 -0.15
N GLU A 18 -19.53 -0.71 -0.29
CA GLU A 18 -20.10 -1.70 0.62
C GLU A 18 -19.23 -1.94 1.88
N GLY A 19 -18.03 -1.35 1.95
CA GLY A 19 -17.12 -1.48 3.09
C GLY A 19 -16.19 -2.68 3.03
N GLU A 20 -16.11 -3.36 1.89
CA GLU A 20 -15.18 -4.48 1.67
C GLU A 20 -13.82 -3.97 1.21
N ILE A 21 -12.74 -4.72 1.45
CA ILE A 21 -11.40 -4.32 0.96
C ILE A 21 -11.36 -4.29 -0.57
N ASN A 22 -10.81 -3.19 -1.10
CA ASN A 22 -10.65 -2.97 -2.53
C ASN A 22 -9.17 -2.97 -2.92
N VAL A 23 -8.56 -4.15 -3.07
CA VAL A 23 -7.14 -4.25 -3.48
C VAL A 23 -6.89 -3.87 -4.94
N GLU A 24 -7.93 -3.88 -5.79
CA GLU A 24 -7.80 -3.64 -7.23
C GLU A 24 -7.38 -2.21 -7.57
N VAL A 25 -7.59 -1.25 -6.65
CA VAL A 25 -7.17 0.16 -6.84
C VAL A 25 -5.74 0.44 -6.37
N ILE A 26 -5.07 -0.52 -5.72
CA ILE A 26 -3.70 -0.35 -5.22
C ILE A 26 -2.69 -0.04 -6.35
N PRO A 27 -2.76 -0.63 -7.56
CA PRO A 27 -1.87 -0.24 -8.66
C PRO A 27 -1.99 1.25 -9.02
N ASP A 28 -3.20 1.74 -9.26
CA ASP A 28 -3.44 3.15 -9.63
C ASP A 28 -3.05 4.10 -8.48
N TYR A 29 -3.28 3.68 -7.23
CA TYR A 29 -2.85 4.44 -6.06
C TYR A 29 -1.32 4.50 -5.95
N ALA A 30 -0.62 3.40 -6.22
CA ALA A 30 0.83 3.37 -6.23
C ALA A 30 1.42 4.27 -7.34
N ASP A 31 0.82 4.25 -8.54
CA ASP A 31 1.22 5.12 -9.64
C ASP A 31 1.02 6.60 -9.28
N TYR A 32 -0.12 6.95 -8.67
CA TYR A 32 -0.36 8.30 -8.15
C TYR A 32 0.71 8.74 -7.14
N LEU A 33 1.10 7.86 -6.21
CA LEU A 33 2.13 8.17 -5.22
C LEU A 33 3.50 8.37 -5.88
N LEU A 34 3.86 7.51 -6.84
CA LEU A 34 5.11 7.63 -7.61
C LEU A 34 5.17 8.93 -8.40
N ASP A 35 4.08 9.32 -9.07
CA ASP A 35 3.97 10.58 -9.83
C ASP A 35 4.12 11.81 -8.92
N ASN A 36 3.73 11.69 -7.64
CA ASN A 36 3.93 12.72 -6.62
C ASN A 36 5.28 12.64 -5.91
N GLY A 37 6.21 11.80 -6.40
CA GLY A 37 7.58 11.68 -5.87
C GLY A 37 7.71 10.82 -4.61
N VAL A 38 6.66 10.09 -4.22
CA VAL A 38 6.68 9.15 -3.10
C VAL A 38 7.24 7.82 -3.59
N LYS A 39 8.44 7.46 -3.13
CA LYS A 39 9.14 6.23 -3.54
C LYS A 39 9.03 5.09 -2.52
N SER A 40 8.42 5.37 -1.38
CA SER A 40 8.31 4.41 -0.28
C SER A 40 7.02 4.65 0.48
N VAL A 41 6.38 3.55 0.86
CA VAL A 41 5.09 3.57 1.56
C VAL A 41 5.16 2.77 2.85
N PHE A 42 4.38 3.21 3.83
CA PHE A 42 4.13 2.50 5.08
C PHE A 42 2.69 2.00 5.08
N VAL A 43 2.55 0.69 4.89
CA VAL A 43 1.27 -0.02 4.78
C VAL A 43 0.85 -0.52 6.16
N ASN A 44 -0.46 -0.62 6.41
CA ASN A 44 -1.02 -1.13 7.67
C ASN A 44 -0.62 -0.27 8.90
N GLY A 45 -0.46 1.04 8.71
CA GLY A 45 -0.36 2.01 9.79
C GLY A 45 -1.71 2.29 10.45
N VAL A 46 -1.72 3.21 11.41
CA VAL A 46 -2.98 3.72 12.01
C VAL A 46 -3.86 4.35 10.93
N ASP A 47 -3.28 5.12 10.00
CA ASP A 47 -4.00 5.67 8.84
C ASP A 47 -4.42 4.60 7.83
N GLY A 48 -3.86 3.40 7.92
CA GLY A 48 -4.29 2.22 7.16
C GLY A 48 -5.42 1.45 7.83
N GLU A 49 -6.10 2.03 8.84
CA GLU A 49 -7.21 1.41 9.56
C GLU A 49 -6.85 0.08 10.24
N TRP A 50 -5.58 -0.11 10.61
CA TRP A 50 -5.04 -1.38 11.12
C TRP A 50 -5.84 -2.01 12.27
N THR A 51 -6.42 -1.18 13.16
CA THR A 51 -7.20 -1.64 14.33
C THR A 51 -8.59 -2.13 13.97
N SER A 52 -9.12 -1.68 12.82
CA SER A 52 -10.46 -1.99 12.33
C SER A 52 -10.47 -3.26 11.48
N LEU A 53 -9.31 -3.67 10.96
CA LEU A 53 -9.16 -4.82 10.08
C LEU A 53 -8.84 -6.12 10.82
N THR A 54 -9.38 -7.22 10.31
CA THR A 54 -8.98 -8.58 10.65
C THR A 54 -7.57 -8.91 10.15
N SER A 55 -6.98 -9.99 10.67
CA SER A 55 -5.66 -10.44 10.19
C SER A 55 -5.65 -10.87 8.73
N GLU A 56 -6.77 -11.40 8.21
CA GLU A 56 -6.86 -11.83 6.81
C GLU A 56 -6.91 -10.62 5.87
N GLU A 57 -7.74 -9.65 6.19
CA GLU A 57 -7.84 -8.36 5.51
C GLU A 57 -6.49 -7.65 5.43
N ARG A 58 -5.76 -7.59 6.56
CA ARG A 58 -4.42 -6.97 6.62
C ARG A 58 -3.41 -7.69 5.75
N LYS A 59 -3.55 -9.01 5.60
CA LYS A 59 -2.71 -9.83 4.74
C LYS A 59 -3.00 -9.56 3.27
N GLN A 60 -4.26 -9.47 2.87
CA GLN A 60 -4.67 -9.13 1.50
C GLN A 60 -4.07 -7.80 1.05
N VAL A 61 -4.15 -6.76 1.90
CA VAL A 61 -3.58 -5.44 1.61
C VAL A 61 -2.06 -5.53 1.45
N ILE A 62 -1.36 -6.22 2.36
CA ILE A 62 0.09 -6.40 2.26
C ILE A 62 0.48 -7.14 0.98
N GLU A 63 -0.23 -8.21 0.62
CA GLU A 63 0.07 -9.00 -0.58
C GLU A 63 -0.05 -8.15 -1.86
N ALA A 64 -1.08 -7.30 -1.94
CA ALA A 64 -1.24 -6.38 -3.07
C ALA A 64 -0.09 -5.36 -3.17
N TRP A 65 0.32 -4.75 -2.04
CA TRP A 65 1.47 -3.82 -2.04
C TRP A 65 2.80 -4.52 -2.34
N LEU A 66 3.00 -5.75 -1.86
CA LEU A 66 4.19 -6.55 -2.17
C LEU A 66 4.25 -6.91 -3.66
N TRP A 67 3.12 -7.23 -4.27
CA TRP A 67 3.05 -7.48 -5.71
C TRP A 67 3.51 -6.26 -6.51
N ILE A 68 3.03 -5.06 -6.18
CA ILE A 68 3.50 -3.82 -6.80
C ILE A 68 4.99 -3.59 -6.58
N ALA A 69 5.45 -3.70 -5.33
CA ALA A 69 6.86 -3.53 -5.00
C ALA A 69 7.78 -4.50 -5.77
N SER A 70 7.32 -5.74 -5.99
CA SER A 70 8.06 -6.76 -6.76
C SER A 70 8.21 -6.38 -8.24
N LYS A 71 7.22 -5.71 -8.84
CA LYS A 71 7.29 -5.23 -10.23
C LYS A 71 8.29 -4.09 -10.37
N SER A 72 8.32 -3.17 -9.41
CA SER A 72 9.23 -2.02 -9.43
C SER A 72 10.71 -2.40 -9.31
N VAL A 73 11.02 -3.53 -8.65
CA VAL A 73 12.40 -4.03 -8.53
C VAL A 73 12.92 -4.64 -9.83
N ASN A 74 12.04 -5.13 -10.72
CA ASN A 74 12.43 -5.81 -11.95
C ASN A 74 12.59 -4.89 -13.17
N ASN A 75 12.30 -3.60 -13.03
CA ASN A 75 12.41 -2.59 -14.10
C ASN A 75 13.68 -1.71 -13.98
N HIS A 76 14.68 -2.13 -13.20
CA HIS A 76 15.99 -1.50 -13.07
C HIS A 76 17.13 -2.52 -13.17
#